data_AF-A0A7C7A2L9-F1
#
_entry.id   AF-A0A7C7A2L9-F1
#
_cell.length_a   1.000
_cell.length_b   1.000
_cell.length_c   1.000
_cell.angle_alpha   90.00
_cell.angle_beta   90.00
_cell.angle_gamma   90.00
#
_symmetry.space_group_name_H-M   'P 1'
#
loop_
_entity.id
_entity.type
_entity.pdbx_description
1 polymer ?
#
loop_
_entity_poly.entity_id
_entity_poly.type
_entity_poly.pdbx_seq_one_letter_code
_entity_poly.pdbx_strand_id
1 'polypeptide(L)'
;MNWEIVLSTFIVVFLAELGDKTQLSTMTLAASKNASWSVFLGSALALVLSSLLGVLVGANLYRVVPAHVIKYVGGGVFVVFGVLMLMGKI
;
A
#
# COMPACT_ATOMS: atom_id res chain seq x y z
N MET A 1 21.92 0.37 11.83
CA MET A 1 20.58 -0.02 11.34
C MET A 1 19.64 0.05 12.54
N ASN A 2 18.70 1.00 12.54
CA ASN A 2 17.80 1.20 13.68
C ASN A 2 16.70 0.13 13.64
N TRP A 3 16.87 -0.96 14.38
CA TRP A 3 15.96 -2.11 14.38
C TRP A 3 14.53 -1.74 14.79
N GLU A 4 14.39 -0.71 15.63
CA GLU A 4 13.11 -0.14 16.05
C GLU A 4 12.30 0.43 14.87
N ILE A 5 12.97 1.11 13.93
CA ILE A 5 12.30 1.68 12.73
C ILE A 5 11.83 0.55 11.82
N VAL A 6 12.66 -0.49 11.66
CA VAL A 6 12.30 -1.67 10.84
C VAL A 6 11.09 -2.38 11.42
N LEU A 7 11.09 -2.67 12.72
CA LEU A 7 9.98 -3.36 13.39
C LEU A 7 8.69 -2.54 13.39
N SER A 8 8.78 -1.24 13.73
CA SER A 8 7.59 -0.37 13.72
C SER A 8 7.00 -0.23 12.32
N THR A 9 7.82 0.01 11.30
CA THR A 9 7.36 0.09 9.90
C THR A 9 6.77 -1.24 9.44
N PHE A 10 7.40 -2.37 9.77
CA PHE A 10 6.88 -3.69 9.43
C PHE A 10 5.51 -3.93 10.05
N ILE A 11 5.34 -3.68 11.35
CA ILE A 11 4.06 -3.90 12.04
C ILE A 11 2.97 -3.00 11.46
N VAL A 12 3.26 -1.71 11.25
CA VAL A 12 2.30 -0.74 10.70
C VAL A 12 1.85 -1.14 9.30
N VAL A 13 2.81 -1.44 8.40
CA VAL A 13 2.49 -1.83 7.02
C VAL A 13 1.80 -3.19 6.99
N PHE A 14 2.25 -4.16 7.79
CA PHE A 14 1.63 -5.47 7.87
C PHE A 14 0.17 -5.40 8.32
N LEU A 15 -0.12 -4.63 9.37
CA LEU A 15 -1.50 -4.42 9.83
C LEU A 15 -2.33 -3.61 8.83
N ALA A 16 -1.74 -2.64 8.14
CA ALA A 16 -2.45 -1.83 7.15
C ALA A 16 -2.85 -2.63 5.90
N GLU A 17 -2.01 -3.59 5.49
CA GLU A 17 -2.22 -4.42 4.29
C GLU A 17 -3.04 -5.69 4.58
N LEU A 18 -3.15 -6.10 5.85
CA LEU A 18 -3.85 -7.31 6.27
C LEU A 18 -5.34 -7.28 5.91
N GLY A 19 -5.77 -8.23 5.08
CA GLY A 19 -7.17 -8.39 4.70
C GLY A 19 -7.65 -7.41 3.62
N ASP A 20 -6.73 -6.73 2.92
CA ASP A 20 -7.12 -5.89 1.79
C ASP A 20 -7.66 -6.71 0.60
N LYS A 21 -8.44 -6.04 -0.26
CA LYS A 21 -9.00 -6.58 -1.50
C LYS A 21 -7.92 -7.21 -2.39
N THR A 22 -6.71 -6.64 -2.42
CA THR A 22 -5.58 -7.21 -3.16
C THR A 22 -5.21 -8.61 -2.65
N GLN A 23 -5.16 -8.82 -1.33
CA GLN A 23 -4.88 -10.13 -0.73
C GLN A 23 -5.94 -11.17 -1.11
N LEU A 24 -7.23 -10.82 -1.01
CA LEU A 24 -8.33 -11.73 -1.40
C LEU A 24 -8.28 -12.09 -2.90
N SER A 25 -7.94 -11.13 -3.76
CA SER A 25 -7.76 -11.39 -5.20
C SER A 25 -6.58 -12.32 -5.46
N THR A 26 -5.45 -12.14 -4.77
CA THR A 26 -4.28 -13.01 -4.93
C THR A 26 -4.54 -14.42 -4.42
N MET A 27 -5.24 -14.57 -3.30
CA MET A 27 -5.65 -15.87 -2.76
C MET A 27 -6.58 -16.62 -3.73
N THR A 28 -7.55 -15.91 -4.31
CA THR A 28 -8.49 -16.49 -5.28
C THR A 28 -7.76 -16.92 -6.56
N LEU A 29 -6.82 -16.11 -7.04
CA LEU A 29 -5.99 -16.44 -8.20
C LEU A 29 -5.09 -17.65 -7.95
N ALA A 30 -4.48 -17.73 -6.76
CA ALA A 30 -3.67 -18.88 -6.35
C ALA A 30 -4.51 -20.16 -6.31
N ALA A 31 -5.72 -20.09 -5.74
CA ALA A 31 -6.65 -21.22 -5.68
C ALA A 31 -7.15 -21.67 -7.07
N SER A 32 -7.39 -20.73 -8.00
CA SER A 32 -7.97 -21.04 -9.31
C SER A 32 -6.99 -21.65 -10.31
N LYS A 33 -5.69 -21.33 -10.21
CA LYS A 33 -4.68 -21.69 -11.23
C LYS A 33 -3.79 -22.88 -10.84
N ASN A 34 -3.93 -23.45 -9.64
CA ASN A 34 -2.99 -24.45 -9.08
C ASN A 34 -1.51 -24.02 -9.18
N ALA A 35 -1.25 -22.71 -9.27
CA ALA A 35 0.06 -22.12 -9.51
C ALA A 35 0.47 -21.24 -8.32
N SER A 36 0.25 -21.75 -7.10
CA SER A 36 0.40 -21.00 -5.85
C SER A 36 1.76 -20.33 -5.70
N TRP A 37 2.85 -20.98 -6.16
CA TRP A 37 4.20 -20.42 -6.07
C TRP A 37 4.44 -19.25 -7.03
N SER A 38 3.91 -19.33 -8.25
CA SER A 38 4.02 -18.25 -9.23
C SER A 38 3.20 -17.04 -8.82
N VAL A 39 2.00 -17.25 -8.28
CA VAL A 39 1.14 -16.18 -7.76
C VAL A 39 1.79 -15.53 -6.53
N PHE A 40 2.35 -16.32 -5.62
CA PHE A 40 3.07 -15.81 -4.45
C PHE A 40 4.26 -14.94 -4.84
N LEU A 41 5.14 -15.42 -5.73
CA LEU A 41 6.29 -14.63 -6.17
C LEU A 41 5.87 -13.37 -6.91
N GLY A 42 4.85 -13.46 -7.78
CA GLY A 42 4.33 -12.32 -8.52
C GLY A 42 3.74 -11.25 -7.59
N SER A 43 2.90 -11.64 -6.62
CA SER A 43 2.29 -10.71 -5.68
C SER A 43 3.32 -10.13 -4.69
N ALA A 44 4.26 -10.94 -4.22
CA ALA A 44 5.34 -10.46 -3.34
C ALA A 44 6.23 -9.45 -4.06
N LEU A 45 6.64 -9.72 -5.30
CA LEU A 45 7.42 -8.77 -6.09
C LEU A 45 6.64 -7.49 -6.39
N ALA A 46 5.36 -7.61 -6.73
CA ALA A 46 4.50 -6.45 -6.97
C ALA A 46 4.40 -5.57 -5.72
N LEU A 47 4.22 -6.16 -4.53
CA LEU A 47 4.18 -5.44 -3.26
C LEU A 47 5.49 -4.70 -3.00
N VAL A 48 6.63 -5.42 -3.06
CA VAL A 48 7.96 -4.84 -2.83
C VAL A 48 8.25 -3.69 -3.80
N LEU A 49 7.96 -3.87 -5.09
CA LEU A 49 8.19 -2.84 -6.10
C LEU A 49 7.27 -1.62 -5.90
N SER A 50 5.98 -1.85 -5.61
CA SER A 50 5.03 -0.78 -5.33
C SER A 50 5.47 0.05 -4.11
N SER A 51 5.81 -0.62 -3.00
CA SER A 51 6.30 0.06 -1.79
C SER A 51 7.61 0.80 -2.05
N LEU A 52 8.55 0.21 -2.81
CA LEU A 52 9.82 0.84 -3.16
C LEU A 52 9.60 2.12 -3.96
N LEU A 53 8.74 2.08 -4.99
CA LEU A 53 8.39 3.27 -5.77
C LEU A 53 7.72 4.33 -4.90
N GLY A 54 6.79 3.92 -4.03
CA GLY A 54 6.13 4.82 -3.08
C GLY A 54 7.12 5.53 -2.16
N VAL A 55 8.09 4.79 -1.58
CA VAL A 55 9.14 5.37 -0.72
C VAL A 55 10.08 6.28 -1.50
N LEU A 56 10.52 5.88 -2.70
CA LEU A 56 11.42 6.69 -3.52
C LEU A 56 10.76 8.02 -3.93
N VAL A 57 9.52 7.96 -4.41
CA VAL A 57 8.77 9.17 -4.80
C VAL A 57 8.46 10.01 -3.57
N GLY A 58 7.96 9.40 -2.50
CA GLY A 58 7.62 10.09 -1.25
C GLY A 58 8.82 10.80 -0.64
N ALA A 59 9.97 10.13 -0.54
CA ALA A 59 11.19 10.72 0.02
C ALA A 59 11.70 11.91 -0.80
N ASN A 60 11.60 11.86 -2.13
CA ASN A 60 11.94 12.99 -2.99
C ASN A 60 10.93 14.13 -2.85
N LEU A 61 9.64 13.81 -2.77
CA LEU A 61 8.57 14.80 -2.63
C LEU A 61 8.69 15.59 -1.31
N TYR A 62 9.02 14.91 -0.20
CA TYR A 62 9.24 15.54 1.10
C TYR A 62 10.41 16.54 1.13
N ARG A 63 11.34 16.47 0.17
CA ARG A 63 12.46 17.45 0.05
C ARG A 63 12.04 18.75 -0.61
N VAL A 64 10.99 18.71 -1.44
CA VAL A 64 10.56 19.84 -2.27
C VAL A 64 9.28 20.48 -1.73
N VAL A 65 8.40 19.68 -1.12
CA VAL A 65 7.07 20.10 -0.69
C VAL A 65 7.01 20.15 0.84
N PRO A 66 6.48 21.23 1.45
CA PRO A 66 6.29 21.31 2.89
C PRO A 66 5.38 20.19 3.41
N ALA A 67 5.75 19.60 4.55
CA ALA A 67 5.03 18.45 5.13
C ALA A 67 3.54 18.73 5.42
N HIS A 68 3.18 19.98 5.74
CA HIS A 68 1.79 20.35 5.97
C HIS A 68 0.95 20.21 4.69
N VAL A 69 1.50 20.56 3.52
CA VAL A 69 0.79 20.44 2.24
C VAL A 69 0.53 18.96 1.93
N ILE A 70 1.54 18.11 2.09
CA ILE A 70 1.42 16.66 1.88
C ILE A 70 0.31 16.09 2.78
N LYS A 71 0.27 16.50 4.05
CA LYS A 71 -0.74 16.04 5.01
C LYS A 71 -2.16 16.50 4.64
N TYR A 72 -2.35 17.78 4.30
CA TYR A 72 -3.68 18.29 3.95
C TYR A 72 -4.18 17.73 2.62
N VAL A 73 -3.32 17.66 1.60
CA VAL A 73 -3.67 17.11 0.29
C VAL A 73 -3.96 15.62 0.42
N GLY A 74 -3.10 14.86 1.10
CA GLY A 74 -3.31 13.42 1.34
C GLY A 74 -4.63 13.16 2.06
N GLY A 75 -4.88 13.86 3.16
CA GLY A 75 -6.15 13.76 3.89
C GLY A 75 -7.37 14.14 3.02
N GLY A 76 -7.26 15.21 2.24
CA GLY A 76 -8.31 15.62 1.30
C GLY A 76 -8.63 14.56 0.26
N VAL A 77 -7.61 13.91 -0.32
CA VAL A 77 -7.78 12.81 -1.27
C VAL A 77 -8.50 11.62 -0.61
N PHE A 78 -8.12 11.25 0.63
CA PHE A 78 -8.81 10.20 1.38
C PHE A 78 -10.28 10.53 1.65
N VAL A 79 -10.60 11.77 2.02
CA VAL A 79 -11.99 12.22 2.21
C VAL A 79 -12.78 12.13 0.91
N VAL A 80 -12.20 12.57 -0.21
CA VAL A 80 -12.83 12.46 -1.53
C VAL A 80 -13.13 11.01 -1.89
N PHE A 81 -12.16 10.09 -1.72
CA PHE A 81 -12.40 8.67 -1.94
C PHE A 81 -13.50 8.12 -1.02
N GLY A 82 -13.50 8.49 0.26
CA GLY A 82 -14.54 8.09 1.21
C GLY A 82 -15.94 8.57 0.80
N VAL A 83 -16.07 9.83 0.37
CA VAL A 83 -17.35 10.38 -0.12
C VAL A 83 -17.78 9.67 -1.41
N LEU A 84 -16.89 9.47 -2.37
CA LEU A 84 -17.22 8.79 -3.62
C LEU A 84 -17.66 7.33 -3.38
N MET A 85 -17.03 6.65 -2.42
CA MET A 85 -17.41 5.31 -1.98
C MET A 85 -18.80 5.29 -1.33
N LEU A 86 -19.11 6.27 -0.47
CA LEU A 86 -20.45 6.41 0.13
C LEU A 86 -21.53 6.72 -0.92
N MET A 87 -21.19 7.45 -1.98
CA MET A 87 -22.09 7.73 -3.10
C MET A 87 -22.24 6.54 -4.07
N GLY A 88 -21.51 5.43 -3.85
CA GLY A 88 -21.55 4.26 -4.73
C GLY A 88 -21.01 4.52 -6.15
N LYS A 89 -20.21 5.56 -6.33
CA LYS A 89 -19.52 5.84 -7.60
C LYS A 89 -18.26 4.97 -7.79
N ILE A 90 -17.79 4.35 -6.70
CA ILE A 90 -16.67 3.40 -6.60
C ILE A 90 -17.02 2.39 -5.52
#